data_AF-A0A3F2RRZ5-F1
#
_entry.id   AF-A0A3F2RRZ5-F1
#
_cell.length_a   1.000
_cell.length_b   1.000
_cell.length_c   1.000
_cell.angle_alpha   90.00
_cell.angle_beta   90.00
_cell.angle_gamma   90.00
#
_symmetry.space_group_name_H-M   'P 1'
#
loop_
_entity.id
_entity.type
_entity.pdbx_description
1 polymer ?
#
loop_
_entity_poly.entity_id
_entity_poly.type
_entity_poly.pdbx_seq_one_letter_code
_entity_poly.pdbx_strand_id
1 'polypeptide(L)'
;MSSDMLKNLLILQHQASKTLIVEFHRQTEAYVQQFKRLPTSQGPAEAAHDVKIPLRELSSTSPSLTEGYHLEAFLDTAKKAIKTVEDRVHFLFVLDATLAKSRQNPSSSGLKEGEMLGRFESKQGYVLLVEWFAECCSYKDETSKAFVELLLLVLQRNVPGQQFTRKKLLRDLSNYKKFLKGKKNKELFQTLTDKYRDSLNSNS
;
A
#
# COMPACT_ATOMS: atom_id res chain seq x y z
N MET A 1 26.16 25.22 35.29
CA MET A 1 26.60 24.38 34.17
C MET A 1 26.46 25.16 32.88
N SER A 2 27.47 25.15 32.00
CA SER A 2 27.36 25.81 30.69
C SER A 2 26.41 25.04 29.77
N SER A 3 25.70 25.76 28.90
CA SER A 3 24.81 25.18 27.87
C SER A 3 25.53 24.12 27.02
N ASP A 4 26.81 24.32 26.75
CA ASP A 4 27.62 23.40 25.95
C ASP A 4 27.94 22.10 26.69
N MET A 5 28.11 22.16 28.03
CA MET A 5 28.27 20.95 28.84
C MET A 5 27.00 20.10 28.84
N LEU A 6 25.82 20.75 28.90
CA LEU A 6 24.54 20.04 28.88
C LEU A 6 24.31 19.35 27.52
N LYS A 7 24.61 20.03 26.41
CA LYS A 7 24.52 19.44 25.06
C LYS A 7 25.46 18.24 24.90
N ASN A 8 26.71 18.36 25.34
CA ASN A 8 27.68 17.27 25.27
C ASN A 8 27.23 16.06 26.10
N LEU A 9 26.65 16.30 27.28
CA LEU A 9 26.11 15.23 28.12
C LEU A 9 24.95 14.49 27.43
N LEU A 10 24.04 15.22 26.79
CA LEU A 10 22.91 14.63 26.06
C LEU A 10 23.37 13.81 24.84
N ILE A 11 24.39 14.30 24.12
CA ILE A 11 24.98 13.57 22.99
C ILE A 11 25.61 12.25 23.48
N LEU A 12 26.38 12.30 24.57
CA LEU A 12 26.97 11.11 25.18
C LEU A 12 25.92 10.11 25.64
N GLN A 13 24.84 10.58 26.29
CA GLN A 13 23.75 9.71 26.72
C GLN A 13 23.04 9.05 25.53
N HIS A 14 22.80 9.80 24.45
CA HIS A 14 22.21 9.27 23.23
C HIS A 14 23.11 8.21 22.57
N GLN A 15 24.42 8.46 22.50
CA GLN A 15 25.39 7.51 21.97
C GLN A 15 25.45 6.23 22.81
N ALA A 16 25.53 6.36 24.14
CA ALA A 16 25.49 5.22 25.06
C ALA A 16 24.21 4.39 24.89
N SER A 17 23.07 5.06 24.76
CA SER A 17 21.77 4.39 24.59
C SER A 17 21.70 3.63 23.26
N LYS A 18 22.20 4.21 22.17
CA LYS A 18 22.31 3.54 20.88
C LYS A 18 23.19 2.29 20.94
N THR A 19 24.36 2.39 21.57
CA THR A 19 25.26 1.25 21.72
C THR A 19 24.59 0.12 22.51
N LEU A 20 23.89 0.47 23.59
CA LEU A 20 23.19 -0.53 24.42
C LEU A 20 22.06 -1.25 23.67
N ILE A 21 21.32 -0.53 22.82
CA ILE A 21 20.27 -1.12 21.98
C ILE A 21 20.87 -2.12 20.98
N VAL A 22 21.98 -1.76 20.34
CA VAL A 22 22.67 -2.64 19.38
C VAL A 22 23.19 -3.91 20.06
N GLU A 23 23.81 -3.77 21.23
CA GLU A 23 24.30 -4.92 22.01
C GLU A 23 23.16 -5.82 22.47
N PHE A 24 22.06 -5.24 22.96
CA PHE A 24 20.88 -6.02 23.34
C PHE A 24 20.30 -6.80 22.16
N HIS A 25 20.25 -6.18 20.98
CA HIS A 25 19.80 -6.84 19.76
C HIS A 25 20.73 -8.01 19.39
N ARG A 26 22.04 -7.78 19.38
CA ARG A 26 23.05 -8.80 19.06
C ARG A 26 23.01 -9.99 20.03
N GLN A 27 22.84 -9.72 21.32
CA GLN A 27 22.70 -10.77 22.34
C GLN A 27 21.41 -11.56 22.16
N THR A 28 20.31 -10.88 21.83
CA THR A 28 19.02 -11.52 21.55
C THR A 28 19.11 -12.43 20.32
N GLU A 29 19.76 -11.98 19.24
CA GLU A 29 19.99 -12.78 18.04
C GLU A 29 20.85 -14.02 18.33
N ALA A 30 21.96 -13.86 19.05
CA ALA A 30 22.82 -14.98 19.43
C ALA A 30 22.07 -16.03 20.27
N TYR A 31 21.26 -15.57 21.23
CA TYR A 31 20.42 -16.44 22.06
C TYR A 31 19.37 -17.19 21.21
N VAL A 32 18.69 -16.49 20.30
CA VAL A 32 17.71 -17.09 19.40
C VAL A 32 18.35 -18.14 18.49
N GLN A 33 19.54 -17.88 17.94
CA GLN A 33 20.26 -18.86 17.11
C GLN A 33 20.62 -20.12 17.90
N GLN A 34 21.03 -19.96 19.16
CA GLN A 34 21.47 -21.08 19.99
C GLN A 34 20.30 -21.92 20.53
N PHE A 35 19.21 -21.27 20.96
CA PHE A 35 18.13 -21.93 21.71
C PHE A 35 16.80 -22.02 20.95
N LYS A 36 16.70 -21.39 19.77
CA LYS A 36 15.48 -21.27 18.95
C LYS A 36 14.27 -20.74 19.74
N ARG A 37 14.52 -19.93 20.77
CA ARG A 37 13.51 -19.37 21.68
C ARG A 37 13.85 -17.93 22.03
N LEU A 38 12.83 -17.14 22.33
CA LEU A 38 13.00 -15.75 22.76
C LEU A 38 13.50 -15.69 24.22
N PRO A 39 14.49 -14.83 24.55
CA PRO A 39 15.08 -14.78 25.89
C PRO A 39 14.06 -14.42 26.99
N THR A 40 13.10 -13.55 26.69
CA THR A 40 12.19 -12.96 27.68
C THR A 40 10.84 -13.66 27.80
N SER A 41 10.34 -14.29 26.73
CA SER A 41 9.06 -15.01 26.73
C SER A 41 9.18 -16.53 26.76
N GLN A 42 10.39 -17.07 26.53
CA GLN A 42 10.69 -18.50 26.36
C GLN A 42 9.87 -19.23 25.28
N GLY A 43 9.02 -18.53 24.53
CA GLY A 43 8.32 -19.05 23.37
C GLY A 43 9.27 -19.37 22.22
N PRO A 44 8.87 -20.22 21.26
CA PRO A 44 9.65 -20.46 20.05
C PRO A 44 9.97 -19.14 19.37
N ALA A 45 11.23 -18.98 18.97
CA ALA A 45 11.67 -17.84 18.17
C ALA A 45 11.30 -18.09 16.71
N GLU A 46 10.00 -18.26 16.44
CA GLU A 46 9.50 -17.83 15.15
C GLU A 46 9.68 -16.32 15.13
N ALA A 47 10.50 -15.85 14.21
CA ALA A 47 10.60 -14.43 13.96
C ALA A 47 9.17 -13.90 13.80
N ALA A 48 8.85 -12.77 14.43
CA ALA A 48 7.60 -12.04 14.18
C ALA A 48 7.45 -11.58 12.70
N HIS A 49 8.34 -12.04 11.82
CA HIS A 49 8.16 -12.12 10.37
C HIS A 49 7.13 -13.18 9.93
N ASP A 50 6.59 -14.00 10.83
CA ASP A 50 5.64 -15.08 10.49
C ASP A 50 4.15 -14.71 10.66
N VAL A 51 3.82 -13.45 10.44
CA VAL A 51 2.59 -13.20 9.68
C VAL A 51 3.03 -13.06 8.23
N LYS A 52 3.28 -14.19 7.58
CA LYS A 52 3.26 -14.24 6.12
C LYS A 52 1.90 -13.73 5.68
N ILE A 53 1.87 -12.46 5.31
CA ILE A 53 0.76 -11.82 4.66
C ILE A 53 0.43 -12.70 3.46
N PRO A 54 -0.79 -13.27 3.35
CA PRO A 54 -1.16 -14.18 2.27
C PRO A 54 -0.92 -13.60 0.85
N LEU A 55 -0.79 -12.27 0.75
CA LEU A 55 -0.46 -11.55 -0.48
C LEU A 55 0.96 -11.85 -1.00
N ARG A 56 1.94 -12.09 -0.12
CA ARG A 56 3.33 -12.42 -0.53
C ARG A 56 3.43 -13.79 -1.18
N GLU A 57 2.65 -14.75 -0.70
CA GLU A 57 2.62 -16.11 -1.27
C GLU A 57 1.89 -16.15 -2.62
N LEU A 58 0.90 -15.27 -2.82
CA LEU A 58 0.23 -15.07 -4.11
C LEU A 58 1.09 -14.29 -5.13
N SER A 59 2.04 -13.48 -4.65
CA SER A 59 2.99 -12.73 -5.45
C SER A 59 4.35 -13.45 -5.50
N SER A 60 4.38 -14.72 -5.90
CA SER A 60 5.62 -15.49 -6.00
C SER A 60 6.64 -14.79 -6.91
N THR A 61 7.73 -14.26 -6.34
CA THR A 61 8.96 -13.74 -6.99
C THR A 61 8.81 -12.68 -8.10
N SER A 62 7.59 -12.37 -8.53
CA SER A 62 7.29 -11.40 -9.59
C SER A 62 6.42 -10.28 -9.04
N PRO A 63 6.71 -9.01 -9.39
CA PRO A 63 5.96 -7.85 -8.90
C PRO A 63 4.56 -7.70 -9.51
N SER A 64 4.13 -8.62 -10.40
CA SER A 64 2.88 -8.53 -11.17
C SER A 64 2.22 -9.90 -11.29
N LEU A 65 0.89 -9.95 -11.22
CA LEU A 65 0.11 -11.15 -11.48
C LEU A 65 0.00 -11.38 -13.01
N THR A 66 0.17 -12.63 -13.45
CA THR A 66 0.19 -12.99 -14.87
C THR A 66 -1.15 -13.43 -15.42
N GLU A 67 -2.09 -13.88 -14.57
CA GLU A 67 -3.36 -14.47 -15.00
C GLU A 67 -4.55 -13.85 -14.28
N GLY A 68 -5.69 -13.76 -14.96
CA GLY A 68 -6.88 -13.07 -14.47
C GLY A 68 -7.48 -13.66 -13.19
N TYR A 69 -7.46 -14.98 -13.01
CA TYR A 69 -7.96 -15.60 -11.78
C TYR A 69 -7.06 -15.32 -10.57
N HIS A 70 -5.75 -15.11 -10.78
CA HIS A 70 -4.86 -14.68 -9.71
C HIS A 70 -5.23 -13.30 -9.20
N LEU A 71 -5.69 -12.39 -10.08
CA LEU A 71 -6.18 -11.08 -9.66
C LEU A 71 -7.46 -11.17 -8.82
N GLU A 72 -8.38 -12.06 -9.17
CA GLU A 72 -9.62 -12.26 -8.41
C GLU A 72 -9.32 -12.84 -7.01
N ALA A 73 -8.50 -13.88 -6.95
CA ALA A 73 -8.05 -14.47 -5.68
C ALA A 73 -7.25 -13.47 -4.83
N PHE A 74 -6.44 -12.62 -5.47
CA PHE A 74 -5.70 -11.56 -4.82
C PHE A 74 -6.63 -10.52 -4.20
N LEU A 75 -7.71 -10.12 -4.88
CA LEU A 75 -8.72 -9.22 -4.33
C LEU A 75 -9.50 -9.83 -3.16
N ASP A 76 -9.89 -11.10 -3.27
CA ASP A 76 -10.63 -11.78 -2.20
C ASP A 76 -9.75 -11.97 -0.96
N THR A 77 -8.46 -12.22 -1.16
CA THR A 77 -7.47 -12.27 -0.09
C THR A 77 -7.25 -10.89 0.52
N ALA A 78 -7.12 -9.86 -0.30
CA ALA A 78 -6.94 -8.48 0.14
C ALA A 78 -8.07 -8.03 1.09
N LYS A 79 -9.32 -8.33 0.74
CA LYS A 79 -10.51 -8.01 1.57
C LYS A 79 -10.49 -8.67 2.95
N LYS A 80 -9.80 -9.81 3.10
CA LYS A 80 -9.78 -10.59 4.36
C LYS A 80 -8.52 -10.38 5.19
N ALA A 81 -7.37 -10.20 4.52
CA ALA A 81 -6.06 -10.32 5.14
C ALA A 81 -5.34 -8.98 5.35
N ILE A 82 -5.68 -7.94 4.57
CA ILE A 82 -5.03 -6.63 4.67
C ILE A 82 -5.49 -5.92 5.93
N LYS A 83 -4.57 -5.69 6.86
CA LYS A 83 -4.85 -5.00 8.13
C LYS A 83 -3.96 -3.77 8.32
N THR A 84 -2.75 -3.78 7.75
CA THR A 84 -1.76 -2.73 7.94
C THR A 84 -1.67 -1.80 6.72
N VAL A 85 -1.08 -0.62 6.91
CA VAL A 85 -0.84 0.30 5.79
C VAL A 85 0.21 -0.27 4.84
N GLU A 86 1.21 -0.98 5.37
CA GLU A 86 2.24 -1.69 4.62
C GLU A 86 1.64 -2.72 3.67
N ASP A 87 0.66 -3.50 4.13
CA ASP A 87 -0.08 -4.46 3.30
C ASP A 87 -0.81 -3.76 2.15
N ARG A 88 -1.44 -2.61 2.44
CA ARG A 88 -2.14 -1.80 1.43
C ARG A 88 -1.18 -1.24 0.40
N VAL A 89 0.00 -0.76 0.83
CA VAL A 89 1.05 -0.28 -0.08
C VAL A 89 1.54 -1.41 -0.98
N HIS A 90 1.80 -2.59 -0.41
CA HIS A 90 2.21 -3.75 -1.19
C HIS A 90 1.13 -4.16 -2.20
N PHE A 91 -0.13 -4.16 -1.77
CA PHE A 91 -1.27 -4.41 -2.64
C PHE A 91 -1.33 -3.41 -3.81
N LEU A 92 -1.21 -2.10 -3.53
CA LEU A 92 -1.23 -1.06 -4.56
C LEU A 92 -0.08 -1.23 -5.55
N PHE A 93 1.10 -1.62 -5.08
CA PHE A 93 2.26 -1.87 -5.94
C PHE A 93 2.04 -3.05 -6.88
N VAL A 94 1.59 -4.19 -6.35
CA VAL A 94 1.27 -5.38 -7.16
C VAL A 94 0.14 -5.08 -8.15
N LEU A 95 -0.88 -4.32 -7.72
CA LEU A 95 -1.98 -3.90 -8.59
C LEU A 95 -1.48 -3.00 -9.74
N ASP A 96 -0.71 -1.95 -9.46
CA ASP A 96 -0.20 -1.03 -10.49
C ASP A 96 0.68 -1.77 -11.49
N ALA A 97 1.59 -2.63 -11.01
CA ALA A 97 2.45 -3.45 -11.86
C ALA A 97 1.66 -4.45 -12.71
N THR A 98 0.64 -5.09 -12.15
CA THR A 98 -0.25 -6.03 -12.87
C THR A 98 -1.01 -5.33 -13.99
N LEU A 99 -1.63 -4.19 -13.69
CA LEU A 99 -2.39 -3.42 -14.69
C LEU A 99 -1.47 -2.78 -15.73
N ALA A 100 -0.28 -2.32 -15.35
CA ALA A 100 0.71 -1.79 -16.28
C ALA A 100 1.22 -2.86 -17.26
N LYS A 101 1.55 -4.05 -16.75
CA LYS A 101 2.00 -5.16 -17.59
C LYS A 101 0.92 -5.61 -18.57
N SER A 102 -0.35 -5.67 -18.13
CA SER A 102 -1.48 -6.00 -18.98
C SER A 102 -1.68 -5.00 -20.14
N ARG A 103 -1.33 -3.72 -19.94
CA ARG A 103 -1.35 -2.72 -21.02
C ARG A 103 -0.19 -2.89 -22.01
N GLN A 104 1.00 -3.26 -21.52
CA GLN A 104 2.22 -3.31 -22.33
C GLN A 104 2.35 -4.59 -23.16
N ASN A 105 1.96 -5.75 -22.61
CA ASN A 105 2.18 -7.06 -23.24
C ASN A 105 0.95 -8.00 -23.12
N PRO A 106 -0.17 -7.70 -23.80
CA PRO A 106 -1.37 -8.55 -23.75
C PRO A 106 -1.10 -10.00 -24.18
N SER A 107 -0.31 -10.15 -25.25
CA SER A 107 0.00 -11.40 -25.94
C SER A 107 0.76 -12.43 -25.09
N SER A 108 1.56 -11.99 -24.12
CA SER A 108 2.35 -12.88 -23.25
C SER A 108 1.52 -13.57 -22.16
N SER A 109 0.32 -13.07 -21.88
CA SER A 109 -0.58 -13.55 -20.83
C SER A 109 -1.78 -14.33 -21.36
N GLY A 110 -1.96 -14.39 -22.69
CA GLY A 110 -3.17 -14.92 -23.33
C GLY A 110 -4.43 -14.06 -23.11
N LEU A 111 -4.31 -12.91 -22.43
CA LEU A 111 -5.43 -12.01 -22.12
C LEU A 111 -5.55 -10.89 -23.15
N LYS A 112 -6.77 -10.44 -23.40
CA LYS A 112 -7.02 -9.27 -24.27
C LYS A 112 -6.60 -7.97 -23.56
N GLU A 113 -6.28 -6.95 -24.35
CA GLU A 113 -6.01 -5.61 -23.82
C GLU A 113 -7.20 -5.14 -22.95
N GLY A 114 -6.90 -4.66 -21.74
CA GLY A 114 -7.91 -4.20 -20.80
C GLY A 114 -8.69 -5.31 -20.06
N GLU A 115 -8.45 -6.59 -20.33
CA GLU A 115 -9.16 -7.69 -19.67
C GLU A 115 -8.90 -7.72 -18.15
N MET A 116 -7.64 -7.51 -17.72
CA MET A 116 -7.29 -7.46 -16.29
C MET A 116 -8.00 -6.30 -15.58
N LEU A 117 -8.09 -5.14 -16.23
CA LEU A 117 -8.82 -3.99 -15.71
C LEU A 117 -10.32 -4.28 -15.63
N GLY A 118 -10.90 -4.90 -16.66
CA GLY A 118 -12.29 -5.33 -16.66
C GLY A 118 -12.62 -6.34 -15.54
N ARG A 119 -11.72 -7.28 -15.26
CA ARG A 119 -11.86 -8.23 -14.14
C ARG A 119 -11.78 -7.52 -12.78
N PHE A 120 -10.82 -6.60 -12.62
CA PHE A 120 -10.70 -5.77 -11.42
C PHE A 120 -12.00 -5.00 -11.14
N GLU A 121 -12.57 -4.38 -12.18
CA GLU A 121 -13.85 -3.67 -12.11
C GLU A 121 -15.01 -4.59 -11.74
N SER A 122 -15.10 -5.75 -12.41
CA SER A 122 -16.17 -6.73 -12.19
C SER A 122 -16.18 -7.29 -10.75
N LYS A 123 -15.00 -7.37 -10.12
CA LYS A 123 -14.84 -7.77 -8.70
C LYS A 123 -14.95 -6.63 -7.70
N GLN A 124 -15.41 -5.47 -8.15
CA GLN A 124 -15.57 -4.26 -7.34
C GLN A 124 -14.25 -3.81 -6.69
N GLY A 125 -13.10 -4.01 -7.35
CA GLY A 125 -11.79 -3.66 -6.80
C GLY A 125 -11.66 -2.18 -6.44
N TYR A 126 -12.32 -1.29 -7.18
CA TYR A 126 -12.36 0.14 -6.86
C TYR A 126 -13.11 0.48 -5.56
N VAL A 127 -14.05 -0.37 -5.11
CA VAL A 127 -14.74 -0.16 -3.82
C VAL A 127 -13.74 -0.25 -2.67
N LEU A 128 -12.86 -1.26 -2.70
CA LEU A 128 -11.80 -1.43 -1.70
C LEU A 128 -10.86 -0.22 -1.65
N LEU A 129 -10.50 0.33 -2.82
CA LEU A 129 -9.66 1.52 -2.88
C LEU A 129 -10.35 2.77 -2.30
N VAL A 130 -11.65 2.93 -2.55
CA VAL A 130 -12.45 4.02 -1.98
C VAL A 130 -12.56 3.88 -0.47
N GLU A 131 -12.74 2.68 0.06
CA GLU A 131 -12.78 2.41 1.49
C GLU A 131 -11.47 2.83 2.17
N TRP A 132 -10.32 2.41 1.64
CA TRP A 132 -9.03 2.81 2.19
C TRP A 132 -8.75 4.31 2.03
N PHE A 133 -9.19 4.92 0.93
CA PHE A 133 -9.09 6.36 0.74
C PHE A 133 -9.92 7.12 1.80
N ALA A 134 -11.16 6.68 2.06
CA ALA A 134 -12.04 7.26 3.06
C ALA A 134 -11.45 7.14 4.47
N GLU A 135 -10.93 5.95 4.80
CA GLU A 135 -10.27 5.68 6.07
C GLU A 135 -9.06 6.59 6.27
N CYS A 136 -8.12 6.63 5.32
CA CYS A 136 -6.92 7.47 5.44
C CYS A 136 -7.23 8.98 5.41
N CYS A 137 -8.29 9.42 4.73
CA CYS A 137 -8.74 10.81 4.80
C CYS A 137 -9.26 11.22 6.20
N SER A 138 -9.64 10.25 7.03
CA SER A 138 -10.12 10.50 8.40
C SER A 138 -8.97 10.79 9.38
N TYR A 139 -7.75 10.37 9.05
CA TYR A 139 -6.55 10.59 9.85
C TYR A 139 -5.73 11.79 9.37
N LYS A 140 -4.90 12.34 10.25
CA LYS A 140 -4.10 13.57 10.01
C LYS A 140 -2.60 13.33 10.00
N ASP A 141 -2.15 12.11 10.26
CA ASP A 141 -0.74 11.72 10.29
C ASP A 141 -0.13 11.69 8.89
N GLU A 142 1.20 11.73 8.83
CA GLU A 142 1.94 11.75 7.55
C GLU A 142 1.83 10.43 6.79
N THR A 143 1.72 9.30 7.48
CA THR A 143 1.58 7.98 6.85
C THR A 143 0.28 7.89 6.06
N SER A 144 -0.84 8.32 6.64
CA SER A 144 -2.13 8.39 5.95
C SER A 144 -2.12 9.35 4.76
N LYS A 145 -1.45 10.50 4.88
CA LYS A 145 -1.30 11.45 3.77
C LYS A 145 -0.49 10.87 2.62
N ALA A 146 0.63 10.21 2.93
CA ALA A 146 1.50 9.57 1.94
C ALA A 146 0.80 8.41 1.25
N PHE A 147 0.04 7.61 2.00
CA PHE A 147 -0.77 6.54 1.44
C PHE A 147 -1.84 7.08 0.48
N VAL A 148 -2.56 8.13 0.87
CA VAL A 148 -3.55 8.80 -0.01
C VAL A 148 -2.88 9.32 -1.28
N GLU A 149 -1.69 9.90 -1.19
CA GLU A 149 -0.92 10.34 -2.35
C GLU A 149 -0.67 9.18 -3.32
N LEU A 150 -0.14 8.06 -2.80
CA LEU A 150 0.15 6.85 -3.57
C LEU A 150 -1.12 6.30 -4.23
N LEU A 151 -2.23 6.23 -3.48
CA LEU A 151 -3.50 5.72 -3.98
C LEU A 151 -4.04 6.59 -5.12
N LEU A 152 -3.98 7.93 -4.99
CA LEU A 152 -4.40 8.85 -6.05
C LEU A 152 -3.54 8.68 -7.31
N LEU A 153 -2.24 8.47 -7.18
CA LEU A 153 -1.35 8.21 -8.32
C LEU A 153 -1.71 6.89 -9.03
N VAL A 154 -2.00 5.82 -8.27
CA VAL A 154 -2.43 4.53 -8.85
C VAL A 154 -3.76 4.69 -9.58
N LEU A 155 -4.74 5.40 -9.01
CA LEU A 155 -6.02 5.67 -9.67
C LEU A 155 -5.87 6.55 -10.93
N GLN A 156 -4.95 7.51 -10.91
CA GLN A 156 -4.68 8.38 -12.06
C GLN A 156 -4.04 7.61 -13.22
N ARG A 157 -3.18 6.63 -12.93
CA ARG A 157 -2.55 5.74 -13.92
C ARG A 157 -3.52 4.68 -14.45
N ASN A 158 -4.39 4.18 -13.59
CA ASN A 158 -5.31 3.08 -13.89
C ASN A 158 -6.76 3.59 -13.96
N VAL A 159 -7.04 4.38 -15.00
CA VAL A 159 -8.38 4.94 -15.25
C VAL A 159 -9.35 3.79 -15.54
N PRO A 160 -10.54 3.73 -14.89
CA PRO A 160 -11.51 2.68 -15.18
C PRO A 160 -11.96 2.72 -16.63
N GLY A 161 -12.07 1.55 -17.27
CA GLY A 161 -12.55 1.39 -18.64
C GLY A 161 -14.04 1.69 -18.75
N GLN A 162 -14.86 1.17 -17.82
CA GLN A 162 -16.31 1.35 -17.88
C GLN A 162 -16.71 2.77 -17.47
N GLN A 163 -17.58 3.40 -18.28
CA GLN A 163 -18.10 4.73 -18.03
C GLN A 163 -18.87 4.81 -16.69
N PHE A 164 -19.63 3.76 -16.37
CA PHE A 164 -20.36 3.67 -15.10
C PHE A 164 -19.41 3.64 -13.89
N THR A 165 -18.36 2.82 -13.94
CA THR A 165 -17.34 2.74 -12.88
C THR A 165 -16.66 4.09 -12.67
N ARG A 166 -16.30 4.80 -13.75
CA ARG A 166 -15.75 6.16 -13.67
C ARG A 166 -16.69 7.15 -12.98
N LYS A 167 -17.98 7.18 -13.35
CA LYS A 167 -18.98 8.05 -12.72
C LYS A 167 -19.18 7.73 -11.23
N LYS A 168 -19.27 6.45 -10.89
CA LYS A 168 -19.38 5.97 -9.51
C LYS A 168 -18.17 6.40 -8.68
N LEU A 169 -16.97 6.13 -9.17
CA LEU A 169 -15.72 6.45 -8.48
C LEU A 169 -15.54 7.96 -8.27
N LEU A 170 -15.87 8.78 -9.27
CA LEU A 170 -15.87 10.25 -9.14
C LEU A 170 -16.79 10.72 -8.00
N ARG A 171 -18.02 10.22 -7.95
CA ARG A 171 -18.99 10.57 -6.92
C ARG A 171 -18.49 10.14 -5.55
N ASP A 172 -18.07 8.88 -5.42
CA ASP A 172 -17.71 8.28 -4.14
C ASP A 172 -16.44 8.96 -3.56
N LEU A 173 -15.44 9.28 -4.39
CA LEU A 173 -14.26 10.06 -3.99
C LEU A 173 -14.59 11.50 -3.61
N SER A 174 -15.51 12.15 -4.35
CA SER A 174 -15.90 13.54 -4.10
C SER A 174 -16.53 13.74 -2.71
N ASN A 175 -17.19 12.72 -2.16
CA ASN A 175 -17.74 12.74 -0.81
C ASN A 175 -16.66 13.04 0.26
N TYR A 176 -15.42 12.64 -0.01
CA TYR A 176 -14.31 12.79 0.93
C TYR A 176 -13.38 13.98 0.61
N LYS A 177 -13.67 14.75 -0.45
CA LYS A 177 -12.85 15.91 -0.88
C LYS A 177 -12.58 16.90 0.28
N LYS A 178 -13.56 17.12 1.16
CA LYS A 178 -13.44 18.03 2.31
C LYS A 178 -12.49 17.53 3.39
N PHE A 179 -12.29 16.22 3.49
CA PHE A 179 -11.42 15.61 4.49
C PHE A 179 -9.97 15.50 4.02
N LEU A 180 -9.75 15.53 2.71
CA LEU A 180 -8.44 15.45 2.08
C LEU A 180 -7.45 16.49 2.63
N LYS A 181 -6.31 16.00 3.15
CA LYS A 181 -5.23 16.81 3.73
C LYS A 181 -4.00 16.83 2.81
N GLY A 182 -3.24 17.92 2.90
CA GLY A 182 -2.05 18.15 2.08
C GLY A 182 -2.36 18.91 0.80
N LYS A 183 -1.51 19.90 0.45
CA LYS A 183 -1.65 20.69 -0.79
C LYS A 183 -1.51 19.79 -2.01
N LYS A 184 -0.45 18.98 -2.04
CA LYS A 184 -0.15 18.00 -3.10
C LYS A 184 -1.30 17.02 -3.35
N ASN A 185 -1.87 16.46 -2.28
CA ASN A 185 -3.02 15.55 -2.41
C ASN A 185 -4.25 16.23 -3.01
N LYS A 186 -4.54 17.49 -2.61
CA LYS A 186 -5.64 18.26 -3.19
C LYS A 186 -5.43 18.55 -4.69
N GLU A 187 -4.20 18.88 -5.08
CA GLU A 187 -3.82 19.09 -6.47
C GLU A 187 -3.97 17.78 -7.27
N LEU A 188 -3.41 16.67 -6.78
CA LEU A 188 -3.54 15.34 -7.41
C LEU A 188 -5.01 14.91 -7.54
N PHE A 189 -5.82 15.14 -6.51
CA PHE A 189 -7.24 14.84 -6.54
C PHE A 189 -7.95 15.65 -7.63
N GLN A 190 -7.64 16.94 -7.75
CA GLN A 190 -8.22 17.79 -8.78
C GLN A 190 -7.82 17.29 -10.17
N THR A 191 -6.53 17.06 -10.42
CA THR A 191 -6.03 16.50 -11.68
C THR A 191 -6.67 15.16 -12.02
N LEU A 192 -6.85 14.28 -11.04
CA LEU A 192 -7.53 12.99 -11.22
C LEU A 192 -9.00 13.19 -11.61
N THR A 193 -9.72 14.08 -10.92
CA THR A 193 -11.14 14.33 -11.23
C THR A 193 -11.33 14.93 -12.61
N ASP A 194 -10.45 15.83 -13.04
CA ASP A 194 -10.51 16.45 -14.35
C ASP A 194 -10.22 15.42 -15.44
N LYS A 195 -9.16 14.60 -15.27
CA LYS A 195 -8.86 13.48 -16.17
C LYS A 195 -10.06 12.53 -16.33
N TYR A 196 -10.75 12.21 -15.24
CA TYR A 196 -11.91 11.32 -15.30
C TYR A 196 -13.09 12.00 -16.01
N ARG A 197 -13.37 13.28 -15.76
CA ARG A 197 -14.40 14.05 -16.48
C ARG A 197 -14.11 14.14 -17.97
N ASP A 198 -12.88 14.47 -18.35
CA ASP A 198 -12.46 14.56 -19.75
C ASP A 198 -12.68 13.22 -20.45
N SER A 199 -12.27 12.12 -19.81
CA SER A 199 -12.47 10.78 -20.36
C SER A 199 -13.95 10.38 -20.53
N LEU A 200 -14.86 10.96 -19.73
CA LEU A 200 -16.29 10.74 -19.85
C LEU A 200 -16.88 11.51 -21.03
N ASN A 201 -16.33 12.70 -21.31
CA ASN A 201 -16.76 13.57 -22.40
C ASN A 201 -16.19 13.11 -23.76
N SER A 202 -15.01 12.50 -23.79
CA SER A 202 -14.40 11.97 -25.03
C SER A 202 -15.03 10.67 -25.54
N ASN A 203 -15.79 9.96 -24.68
CA ASN A 203 -16.46 8.69 -25.02
C ASN A 203 -17.99 8.84 -25.15
N SER A 204 -18.48 10.09 -25.21
CA SER A 204 -19.88 10.45 -25.51
C SER A 204 -19.99 10.95 -26.94
#